data_AF-A0A6J6BD74-F1
#
_entry.id   AF-A0A6J6BD74-F1
#
_cell.length_a   1.000
_cell.length_b   1.000
_cell.length_c   1.000
_cell.angle_alpha   90.00
_cell.angle_beta   90.00
_cell.angle_gamma   90.00
#
_symmetry.space_group_name_H-M   'P 1'
#
loop_
_entity.id
_entity.type
_entity.pdbx_description
1 polymer ?
#
loop_
_entity_poly.entity_id
_entity_poly.type
_entity_poly.pdbx_seq_one_letter_code
_entity_poly.pdbx_strand_id
1 'polypeptide(L)'
;MLRVRWIGRVAYSEALALQNSLFEHGHEQHLLLMEHPHVFTYGPRSELDKNLKCVPADVGADFVAVKRGGDVTYHGPGQLVGYPILSLDNRLGASAHVCGVEQLVIDALSEIGVPNAGRLQGYAGVWLDANTDRCRKISAIGVRLAHGRTMHGFAINVDPDMTYMRKHIVPCGVAEYPVTSLREEGFNVSMQDLVNVIARLAAQQWGHGISERQDVAWLHRPEDLSRFSRGEGPGEPVRMLGRLSDAGVDGGLDVTDRKPEWLRPKVQIGPEVLQIKRTLKDLQLVTVCEEAGCPNLSECWKDGTATFMVLGERCTRACGFCLIDTRKPEPPASDEPERVATAVERMGLTHAVLTMVARDDLSDGGFAHVAQCVSAIRQRCPQTRIETLVSDAKGDLSSLQILFDERPDVFNHNIETVARLQRAVRPSAGYARSLGVLSQAKAAGLIVKSGLVLGMGETTQEVDGTLADLAGIGVDIVTIGQYLRPTSHHIPVARWIHPDEFARWKEVGEALGIGHVESSPLTRSSYHAKQSADSASVSVSIGKVRAS
;
A
#
# COMPACT_ATOMS: atom_id res chain seq x y z
N MET A 1 -0.11 -15.97 -15.65
CA MET A 1 -1.25 -15.09 -15.31
C MET A 1 -0.73 -13.68 -15.11
N LEU A 2 -1.47 -12.67 -15.57
CA LEU A 2 -1.18 -11.25 -15.32
C LEU A 2 -2.00 -10.74 -14.14
N ARG A 3 -1.37 -10.09 -13.16
CA ARG A 3 -2.08 -9.40 -12.07
C ARG A 3 -2.34 -7.95 -12.47
N VAL A 4 -3.60 -7.59 -12.59
CA VAL A 4 -4.02 -6.23 -12.96
C VAL A 4 -4.52 -5.53 -11.71
N ARG A 5 -4.07 -4.29 -11.49
CA ARG A 5 -4.50 -3.48 -10.36
C ARG A 5 -4.98 -2.12 -10.84
N TRP A 6 -6.24 -1.77 -10.58
CA TRP A 6 -6.63 -0.36 -10.53
C TRP A 6 -6.39 0.16 -9.10
N ILE A 7 -5.52 1.14 -8.95
CA ILE A 7 -5.17 1.69 -7.63
C ILE A 7 -5.63 3.13 -7.41
N GLY A 8 -6.46 3.66 -8.30
CA GLY A 8 -7.06 4.99 -8.19
C GLY A 8 -6.06 6.11 -8.45
N ARG A 9 -6.21 7.23 -7.75
CA ARG A 9 -5.25 8.35 -7.81
C ARG A 9 -4.20 8.20 -6.71
N VAL A 10 -2.93 8.11 -7.09
CA VAL A 10 -1.82 7.77 -6.19
C VAL A 10 -0.71 8.81 -6.34
N ALA A 11 -0.09 9.23 -5.22
CA ALA A 11 1.09 10.10 -5.30
C ALA A 11 2.22 9.39 -6.05
N TYR A 12 2.98 10.12 -6.87
CA TYR A 12 3.98 9.48 -7.72
C TYR A 12 5.07 8.75 -6.91
N SER A 13 5.46 9.30 -5.77
CA SER A 13 6.43 8.69 -4.84
C SER A 13 5.95 7.34 -4.30
N GLU A 14 4.68 7.23 -3.88
CA GLU A 14 4.05 5.98 -3.42
C GLU A 14 4.04 4.93 -4.54
N ALA A 15 3.65 5.33 -5.76
CA ALA A 15 3.64 4.44 -6.92
C ALA A 15 5.06 4.03 -7.36
N LEU A 16 6.05 4.90 -7.21
CA LEU A 16 7.45 4.61 -7.53
C LEU A 16 8.05 3.63 -6.53
N ALA A 17 7.75 3.77 -5.23
CA ALA A 17 8.16 2.80 -4.20
C ALA A 17 7.61 1.40 -4.52
N LEU A 18 6.31 1.30 -4.82
CA LEU A 18 5.67 0.05 -5.22
C LEU A 18 6.31 -0.54 -6.50
N GLN A 19 6.56 0.28 -7.52
CA GLN A 19 7.22 -0.17 -8.75
C GLN A 19 8.63 -0.69 -8.48
N ASN A 20 9.42 -0.02 -7.65
CA ASN A 20 10.78 -0.44 -7.32
C ASN A 20 10.77 -1.80 -6.61
N SER A 21 9.93 -2.00 -5.59
CA SER A 21 9.88 -3.29 -4.89
C SER A 21 9.37 -4.41 -5.78
N LEU A 22 8.34 -4.18 -6.59
CA LEU A 22 7.91 -5.17 -7.59
C LEU A 22 9.00 -5.44 -8.63
N PHE A 23 9.80 -4.44 -9.02
CA PHE A 23 10.92 -4.60 -9.94
C PHE A 23 12.10 -5.36 -9.31
N GLU A 24 12.37 -5.18 -8.03
CA GLU A 24 13.54 -5.75 -7.35
C GLU A 24 13.26 -7.15 -6.77
N HIS A 25 12.06 -7.37 -6.23
CA HIS A 25 11.71 -8.58 -5.49
C HIS A 25 10.66 -9.45 -6.18
N GLY A 26 9.77 -8.84 -6.97
CA GLY A 26 8.66 -9.57 -7.57
C GLY A 26 9.12 -10.59 -8.62
N HIS A 27 8.32 -11.63 -8.81
CA HIS A 27 8.51 -12.63 -9.87
C HIS A 27 7.32 -12.71 -10.83
N GLU A 28 6.13 -12.40 -10.33
CA GLU A 28 4.90 -12.40 -11.12
C GLU A 28 4.79 -11.15 -12.02
N GLN A 29 3.95 -11.30 -13.05
CA GLN A 29 3.63 -10.27 -14.04
C GLN A 29 2.57 -9.33 -13.46
N HIS A 30 2.85 -8.04 -13.39
CA HIS A 30 1.91 -7.03 -12.90
C HIS A 30 1.63 -5.96 -13.95
N LEU A 31 0.39 -5.47 -13.98
CA LEU A 31 0.00 -4.24 -14.64
C LEU A 31 -0.70 -3.35 -13.61
N LEU A 32 -0.01 -2.29 -13.19
CA LEU A 32 -0.58 -1.27 -12.32
C LEU A 32 -1.20 -0.18 -13.19
N LEU A 33 -2.47 0.16 -12.94
CA LEU A 33 -3.24 1.20 -13.64
C LEU A 33 -3.70 2.24 -12.61
N MET A 34 -3.48 3.52 -12.91
CA MET A 34 -3.76 4.60 -11.98
C MET A 34 -3.84 5.97 -12.65
N GLU A 35 -4.24 6.95 -11.85
CA GLU A 35 -3.98 8.36 -12.10
C GLU A 35 -2.94 8.88 -11.09
N HIS A 36 -2.34 10.04 -11.39
CA HIS A 36 -1.49 10.76 -10.44
C HIS A 36 -2.08 12.15 -10.13
N PRO A 37 -1.80 12.76 -8.97
CA PRO A 37 -1.75 14.21 -8.84
C PRO A 37 -0.78 14.82 -9.86
N HIS A 38 -0.84 16.14 -10.05
CA HIS A 38 0.07 16.83 -10.98
C HIS A 38 1.53 16.55 -10.60
N VAL A 39 2.29 15.99 -11.55
CA VAL A 39 3.70 15.68 -11.35
C VAL A 39 4.45 15.74 -12.69
N PHE A 40 5.64 16.32 -12.65
CA PHE A 40 6.62 16.21 -13.72
C PHE A 40 7.67 15.15 -13.36
N THR A 41 7.93 14.23 -14.27
CA THR A 41 8.95 13.19 -14.09
C THR A 41 10.02 13.30 -15.16
N TYR A 42 11.28 13.06 -14.81
CA TYR A 42 12.39 13.19 -15.75
C TYR A 42 13.39 12.04 -15.63
N GLY A 43 13.87 11.58 -16.79
CA GLY A 43 14.90 10.55 -16.89
C GLY A 43 16.32 11.10 -16.64
N PRO A 44 17.32 10.22 -16.49
CA PRO A 44 18.71 10.61 -16.16
C PRO A 44 19.43 11.39 -17.27
N ARG A 45 18.88 11.44 -18.49
CA ARG A 45 19.46 12.13 -19.66
C ARG A 45 18.60 13.32 -20.12
N SER A 46 17.76 13.84 -19.23
CA SER A 46 16.81 14.92 -19.58
C SER A 46 17.51 16.26 -19.71
N GLU A 47 17.14 17.03 -20.74
CA GLU A 47 17.66 18.39 -20.96
C GLU A 47 16.77 19.42 -20.25
N LEU A 48 16.77 19.42 -18.91
CA LEU A 48 15.83 20.20 -18.10
C LEU A 48 15.88 21.71 -18.37
N ASP A 49 17.05 22.29 -18.59
CA ASP A 49 17.20 23.72 -18.93
C ASP A 49 16.47 24.10 -20.22
N LYS A 50 16.30 23.14 -21.13
CA LYS A 50 15.56 23.33 -22.39
C LYS A 50 14.11 22.93 -22.26
N ASN A 51 13.81 21.84 -21.56
CA ASN A 51 12.51 21.17 -21.66
C ASN A 51 11.59 21.43 -20.46
N LEU A 52 12.08 21.96 -19.34
CA LEU A 52 11.26 22.42 -18.22
C LEU A 52 11.08 23.94 -18.32
N LYS A 53 9.84 24.41 -18.41
CA LYS A 53 9.49 25.82 -18.70
C LYS A 53 8.92 26.58 -17.51
N CYS A 54 8.77 25.93 -16.37
CA CYS A 54 8.34 26.56 -15.12
C CYS A 54 9.00 25.92 -13.92
N VAL A 55 8.87 26.55 -12.76
CA VAL A 55 9.12 25.91 -11.47
C VAL A 55 7.91 25.02 -11.16
N PRO A 56 8.05 23.70 -10.97
CA PRO A 56 6.93 22.79 -10.73
C PRO A 56 6.03 23.17 -9.55
N ALA A 57 6.63 23.65 -8.45
CA ALA A 57 5.89 24.06 -7.26
C ALA A 57 4.93 25.23 -7.52
N ASP A 58 5.29 26.17 -8.40
CA ASP A 58 4.48 27.35 -8.74
C ASP A 58 3.16 26.96 -9.44
N VAL A 59 3.12 25.77 -10.03
CA VAL A 59 1.93 25.22 -10.70
C VAL A 59 1.32 24.07 -9.91
N GLY A 60 1.72 23.87 -8.65
CA GLY A 60 1.18 22.82 -7.80
C GLY A 60 1.51 21.40 -8.28
N ALA A 61 2.64 21.21 -8.97
CA ALA A 61 3.11 19.91 -9.43
C ALA A 61 4.34 19.44 -8.66
N ASP A 62 4.37 18.15 -8.33
CA ASP A 62 5.58 17.49 -7.84
C ASP A 62 6.64 17.39 -8.94
N PHE A 63 7.90 17.26 -8.56
CA PHE A 63 9.02 17.07 -9.50
C PHE A 63 9.90 15.89 -9.09
N VAL A 64 9.89 14.82 -9.88
CA VAL A 64 10.47 13.53 -9.47
C VAL A 64 11.46 13.00 -10.49
N ALA A 65 12.68 12.73 -10.05
CA ALA A 65 13.70 12.03 -10.83
C ALA A 65 13.37 10.53 -10.93
N VAL A 66 13.48 9.95 -12.12
CA VAL A 66 13.14 8.54 -12.36
C VAL A 66 14.16 7.84 -13.24
N LYS A 67 14.28 6.51 -13.11
CA LYS A 67 15.24 5.69 -13.86
C LYS A 67 14.62 5.10 -15.14
N ARG A 68 13.92 5.90 -15.95
CA ARG A 68 13.37 5.50 -17.25
C ARG A 68 14.04 6.18 -18.43
N GLY A 69 13.83 5.64 -19.62
CA GLY A 69 14.09 6.35 -20.87
C GLY A 69 13.17 7.55 -21.08
N GLY A 70 13.60 8.45 -21.96
CA GLY A 70 12.91 9.69 -22.31
C GLY A 70 13.29 10.89 -21.42
N ASP A 71 12.92 12.08 -21.90
CA ASP A 71 13.11 13.35 -21.20
C ASP A 71 11.99 13.59 -20.14
N VAL A 72 11.78 14.84 -19.75
CA VAL A 72 10.69 15.29 -18.89
C VAL A 72 9.32 14.99 -19.51
N THR A 73 8.39 14.49 -18.69
CA THR A 73 6.98 14.33 -19.06
C THR A 73 6.10 14.70 -17.88
N TYR A 74 4.79 14.76 -18.12
CA TYR A 74 3.77 15.10 -17.13
C TYR A 74 2.83 13.93 -16.88
N HIS A 75 2.39 13.79 -15.63
CA HIS A 75 1.24 12.99 -15.22
C HIS A 75 0.31 13.82 -14.35
N GLY A 76 -0.99 13.53 -14.43
CA GLY A 76 -1.97 14.21 -13.59
C GLY A 76 -3.38 13.65 -13.73
N PRO A 77 -4.36 14.27 -13.05
CA PRO A 77 -5.77 13.90 -13.16
C PRO A 77 -6.25 13.89 -14.61
N GLY A 78 -7.06 12.91 -14.98
CA GLY A 78 -7.55 12.72 -16.35
C GLY A 78 -6.56 12.01 -17.29
N GLN A 79 -5.41 11.54 -16.79
CA GLN A 79 -4.46 10.74 -17.57
C GLN A 79 -4.42 9.31 -17.02
N LEU A 80 -4.69 8.30 -17.87
CA LEU A 80 -4.50 6.91 -17.50
C LEU A 80 -3.01 6.57 -17.58
N VAL A 81 -2.40 6.23 -16.44
CA VAL A 81 -1.02 5.80 -16.37
C VAL A 81 -0.96 4.31 -16.07
N GLY A 82 -0.18 3.59 -16.87
CA GLY A 82 0.00 2.15 -16.74
C GLY A 82 1.46 1.76 -16.59
N TYR A 83 1.75 0.88 -15.63
CA TYR A 83 3.09 0.34 -15.37
C TYR A 83 3.09 -1.19 -15.54
N PRO A 84 3.45 -1.69 -16.73
CA PRO A 84 3.69 -3.12 -16.94
C PRO A 84 5.02 -3.51 -16.29
N ILE A 85 4.95 -4.21 -15.16
CA ILE A 85 6.10 -4.76 -14.44
C ILE A 85 6.18 -6.24 -14.80
N LEU A 86 6.97 -6.52 -15.81
CA LEU A 86 6.99 -7.80 -16.50
C LEU A 86 8.36 -8.45 -16.45
N SER A 87 8.38 -9.78 -16.35
CA SER A 87 9.57 -10.60 -16.61
C SER A 87 9.59 -10.96 -18.09
N LEU A 88 10.63 -10.52 -18.80
CA LEU A 88 10.83 -10.72 -20.24
C LEU A 88 12.00 -11.66 -20.52
N ASP A 89 11.94 -12.37 -21.66
CA ASP A 89 13.14 -13.01 -22.20
C ASP A 89 14.14 -11.94 -22.66
N ASN A 90 15.35 -11.98 -22.10
CA ASN A 90 16.44 -11.02 -22.31
C ASN A 90 16.81 -10.79 -23.79
N ARG A 91 16.37 -11.67 -24.71
CA ARG A 91 16.65 -11.56 -26.15
C ARG A 91 15.94 -10.41 -26.85
N LEU A 92 14.80 -9.93 -26.33
CA LEU A 92 13.94 -8.96 -27.02
C LEU A 92 14.42 -7.50 -26.86
N GLY A 93 15.19 -7.20 -25.81
CA GLY A 93 15.67 -5.85 -25.52
C GLY A 93 14.56 -4.83 -25.19
N ALA A 94 14.96 -3.63 -24.78
CA ALA A 94 14.01 -2.60 -24.34
C ALA A 94 13.10 -2.10 -25.48
N SER A 95 13.62 -2.03 -26.72
CA SER A 95 12.87 -1.53 -27.87
C SER A 95 11.66 -2.42 -28.22
N ALA A 96 11.81 -3.75 -28.19
CA ALA A 96 10.69 -4.64 -28.47
C ALA A 96 9.60 -4.53 -27.40
N HIS A 97 10.00 -4.35 -26.13
CA HIS A 97 9.05 -4.09 -25.05
C HIS A 97 8.30 -2.77 -25.26
N VAL A 98 8.99 -1.68 -25.62
CA VAL A 98 8.35 -0.41 -25.98
C VAL A 98 7.34 -0.60 -27.11
N CYS A 99 7.72 -1.31 -28.18
CA CYS A 99 6.79 -1.60 -29.27
C CYS A 99 5.59 -2.44 -28.80
N GLY A 100 5.78 -3.39 -27.88
CA GLY A 100 4.70 -4.15 -27.28
C GLY A 100 3.73 -3.26 -26.49
N VAL A 101 4.24 -2.32 -25.69
CA VAL A 101 3.42 -1.35 -24.95
C VAL A 101 2.69 -0.39 -25.90
N GLU A 102 3.36 0.09 -26.95
CA GLU A 102 2.72 0.88 -28.01
C GLU A 102 1.58 0.11 -28.66
N GLN A 103 1.75 -1.19 -28.93
CA GLN A 103 0.71 -1.99 -29.55
C GLN A 103 -0.51 -2.11 -28.66
N LEU A 104 -0.31 -2.38 -27.36
CA LEU A 104 -1.39 -2.44 -26.38
C LEU A 104 -2.25 -1.16 -26.42
N VAL A 105 -1.58 0.00 -26.42
CA VAL A 105 -2.27 1.30 -26.44
C VAL A 105 -2.95 1.54 -27.78
N ILE A 106 -2.30 1.23 -28.91
CA ILE A 106 -2.90 1.34 -30.25
C ILE A 106 -4.17 0.50 -30.36
N ASP A 107 -4.10 -0.77 -29.95
CA ASP A 107 -5.24 -1.69 -30.00
C ASP A 107 -6.39 -1.20 -29.11
N ALA A 108 -6.07 -0.69 -27.91
CA ALA A 108 -7.07 -0.12 -27.01
C ALA A 108 -7.75 1.12 -27.59
N LEU A 109 -6.98 2.04 -28.19
CA LEU A 109 -7.49 3.23 -28.86
C LEU A 109 -8.37 2.86 -30.07
N SER A 110 -7.95 1.87 -30.87
CA SER A 110 -8.73 1.38 -31.99
C SER A 110 -10.06 0.77 -31.55
N GLU A 111 -10.08 0.01 -30.45
CA GLU A 111 -11.30 -0.62 -29.94
C GLU A 111 -12.33 0.40 -29.42
N ILE A 112 -11.89 1.50 -28.82
CA ILE A 112 -12.78 2.61 -28.40
C ILE A 112 -13.13 3.56 -29.56
N GLY A 113 -12.71 3.24 -30.79
CA GLY A 113 -13.11 3.94 -32.02
C GLY A 113 -12.22 5.11 -32.42
N VAL A 114 -11.05 5.29 -31.80
CA VAL A 114 -10.10 6.36 -32.18
C VAL A 114 -9.38 5.95 -33.48
N PRO A 115 -9.57 6.68 -34.59
CA PRO A 115 -8.95 6.34 -35.86
C PRO A 115 -7.46 6.72 -35.88
N ASN A 116 -6.71 6.06 -36.75
CA ASN A 116 -5.33 6.44 -37.12
C ASN A 116 -4.34 6.55 -35.94
N ALA A 117 -4.58 5.80 -34.84
CA ALA A 117 -3.59 5.61 -33.79
C ALA A 117 -2.44 4.73 -34.30
N GLY A 118 -1.20 5.14 -34.09
CA GLY A 118 -0.03 4.44 -34.60
C GLY A 118 1.29 4.87 -33.96
N ARG A 119 2.39 4.36 -34.53
CA ARG A 119 3.76 4.71 -34.14
C ARG A 119 4.32 5.77 -35.07
N LEU A 120 5.19 6.62 -34.54
CA LEU A 120 6.00 7.56 -35.31
C LEU A 120 7.46 7.10 -35.28
N GLN A 121 8.08 6.90 -36.45
CA GLN A 121 9.45 6.40 -36.53
C GLN A 121 10.42 7.35 -35.81
N GLY A 122 11.22 6.79 -34.90
CA GLY A 122 12.22 7.56 -34.12
C GLY A 122 11.68 8.15 -32.81
N TYR A 123 10.37 8.11 -32.56
CA TYR A 123 9.78 8.68 -31.35
C TYR A 123 8.89 7.69 -30.60
N ALA A 124 9.27 7.40 -29.35
CA ALA A 124 8.48 6.55 -28.47
C ALA A 124 7.13 7.21 -28.11
N GLY A 125 6.09 6.39 -28.10
CA GLY A 125 4.72 6.80 -27.78
C GLY A 125 3.71 6.43 -28.85
N VAL A 126 2.45 6.73 -28.58
CA VAL A 126 1.36 6.55 -29.55
C VAL A 126 0.89 7.89 -30.06
N TRP A 127 0.69 7.95 -31.36
CA TRP A 127 0.47 9.15 -32.15
C TRP A 127 -0.78 8.98 -32.99
N LEU A 128 -1.52 10.07 -33.17
CA LEU A 128 -2.60 10.13 -34.14
C LEU A 128 -2.08 10.74 -35.44
N ASP A 129 -2.51 10.17 -36.57
CA ASP A 129 -2.18 10.64 -37.92
C ASP A 129 -0.66 10.81 -38.16
N ALA A 130 0.15 9.85 -37.66
CA ALA A 130 1.61 9.92 -37.58
C ALA A 130 2.34 10.28 -38.89
N ASN A 131 1.78 9.93 -40.04
CA ASN A 131 2.37 10.17 -41.36
C ASN A 131 1.71 11.34 -42.11
N THR A 132 1.12 12.29 -41.39
CA THR A 132 0.44 13.46 -41.95
C THR A 132 0.90 14.76 -41.29
N ASP A 133 0.46 15.89 -41.83
CA ASP A 133 0.63 17.23 -41.26
C ASP A 133 -0.14 17.45 -39.94
N ARG A 134 -1.05 16.54 -39.60
CA ARG A 134 -1.85 16.55 -38.36
C ARG A 134 -1.28 15.63 -37.26
N CYS A 135 -0.04 15.20 -37.39
CA CYS A 135 0.61 14.32 -36.42
C CYS A 135 0.64 14.95 -35.02
N ARG A 136 0.20 14.18 -34.01
CA ARG A 136 0.16 14.61 -32.60
C ARG A 136 0.23 13.42 -31.65
N LYS A 137 0.87 13.61 -30.50
CA LYS A 137 1.04 12.53 -29.50
C LYS A 137 -0.19 12.45 -28.59
N ILE A 138 -0.74 11.25 -28.44
CA ILE A 138 -1.84 10.97 -27.50
C ILE A 138 -1.39 10.16 -26.28
N SER A 139 -0.29 9.41 -26.41
CA SER A 139 0.30 8.67 -25.28
C SER A 139 1.81 8.76 -25.24
N ALA A 140 2.34 9.07 -24.06
CA ALA A 140 3.78 9.02 -23.78
C ALA A 140 4.16 7.63 -23.26
N ILE A 141 5.32 7.12 -23.69
CA ILE A 141 5.85 5.82 -23.24
C ILE A 141 7.30 6.01 -22.81
N GLY A 142 7.60 5.54 -21.61
CA GLY A 142 8.95 5.54 -21.05
C GLY A 142 9.10 4.36 -20.10
N VAL A 143 9.99 3.43 -20.46
CA VAL A 143 10.22 2.18 -19.73
C VAL A 143 11.65 2.10 -19.23
N ARG A 144 11.86 1.22 -18.24
CA ARG A 144 13.16 0.72 -17.84
C ARG A 144 13.15 -0.80 -17.97
N LEU A 145 14.21 -1.37 -18.54
CA LEU A 145 14.47 -2.79 -18.56
C LEU A 145 15.86 -3.03 -17.97
N ALA A 146 15.95 -3.81 -16.90
CA ALA A 146 17.22 -4.32 -16.41
C ALA A 146 17.03 -5.72 -15.81
N HIS A 147 18.03 -6.59 -15.95
CA HIS A 147 17.98 -7.97 -15.45
C HIS A 147 16.73 -8.75 -15.91
N GLY A 148 16.22 -8.48 -17.11
CA GLY A 148 15.03 -9.13 -17.65
C GLY A 148 13.71 -8.69 -17.04
N ARG A 149 13.69 -7.64 -16.23
CA ARG A 149 12.48 -7.11 -15.58
C ARG A 149 12.18 -5.68 -16.03
N THR A 150 10.91 -5.34 -16.23
CA THR A 150 10.47 -4.01 -16.67
C THR A 150 9.87 -3.18 -15.54
N MET A 151 9.94 -1.86 -15.64
CA MET A 151 9.16 -0.91 -14.82
C MET A 151 8.92 0.37 -15.62
N HIS A 152 8.11 1.28 -15.05
CA HIS A 152 7.49 2.39 -15.77
C HIS A 152 6.63 1.86 -16.94
N GLY A 153 6.19 2.71 -17.86
CA GLY A 153 5.22 2.30 -18.86
C GLY A 153 4.66 3.42 -19.70
N PHE A 154 3.33 3.53 -19.74
CA PHE A 154 2.61 4.41 -20.65
C PHE A 154 1.72 5.40 -19.89
N ALA A 155 1.38 6.50 -20.55
CA ALA A 155 0.48 7.53 -20.06
C ALA A 155 -0.44 7.98 -21.21
N ILE A 156 -1.74 7.65 -21.14
CA ILE A 156 -2.76 7.99 -22.15
C ILE A 156 -3.51 9.23 -21.68
N ASN A 157 -3.55 10.27 -22.51
CA ASN A 157 -4.27 11.50 -22.21
C ASN A 157 -5.78 11.29 -22.48
N VAL A 158 -6.57 11.02 -21.43
CA VAL A 158 -8.03 10.88 -21.55
C VAL A 158 -8.67 12.27 -21.56
N ASP A 159 -8.58 12.98 -20.45
CA ASP A 159 -9.03 14.36 -20.28
C ASP A 159 -8.18 15.12 -19.23
N PRO A 160 -6.83 15.14 -19.35
CA PRO A 160 -6.01 15.89 -18.41
C PRO A 160 -5.98 17.38 -18.75
N ASP A 161 -5.58 18.22 -17.79
CA ASP A 161 -5.25 19.61 -18.07
C ASP A 161 -4.01 19.69 -18.99
N MET A 162 -4.26 19.92 -20.27
CA MET A 162 -3.24 19.99 -21.32
C MET A 162 -2.30 21.18 -21.16
N THR A 163 -2.63 22.17 -20.32
CA THR A 163 -1.76 23.32 -20.01
C THR A 163 -0.42 22.86 -19.46
N TYR A 164 -0.40 21.82 -18.63
CA TYR A 164 0.84 21.28 -18.05
C TYR A 164 1.80 20.77 -19.13
N MET A 165 1.29 20.09 -20.15
CA MET A 165 2.13 19.59 -21.24
C MET A 165 2.46 20.66 -22.29
N ARG A 166 1.61 21.66 -22.50
CA ARG A 166 1.78 22.64 -23.60
C ARG A 166 2.50 23.92 -23.19
N LYS A 167 2.42 24.33 -21.92
CA LYS A 167 3.01 25.57 -21.42
C LYS A 167 4.17 25.36 -20.45
N HIS A 168 4.15 24.27 -19.68
CA HIS A 168 5.08 24.08 -18.57
C HIS A 168 6.26 23.16 -18.91
N ILE A 169 6.16 22.35 -19.97
CA ILE A 169 7.26 21.49 -20.45
C ILE A 169 7.30 21.40 -21.98
N VAL A 170 8.37 20.84 -22.51
CA VAL A 170 8.44 20.21 -23.85
C VAL A 170 8.30 18.69 -23.64
N PRO A 171 7.10 18.11 -23.85
CA PRO A 171 6.83 16.73 -23.48
C PRO A 171 7.74 15.74 -24.21
N CYS A 172 8.42 14.88 -23.46
CA CYS A 172 9.37 13.90 -23.98
C CYS A 172 10.53 14.53 -24.79
N GLY A 173 10.79 15.83 -24.66
CA GLY A 173 11.79 16.55 -25.45
C GLY A 173 11.42 16.77 -26.91
N VAL A 174 10.15 16.56 -27.29
CA VAL A 174 9.68 16.68 -28.67
C VAL A 174 8.91 17.99 -28.87
N ALA A 175 9.57 19.02 -29.40
CA ALA A 175 8.95 20.32 -29.65
C ALA A 175 8.22 20.40 -31.00
N GLU A 176 8.58 19.51 -31.94
CA GLU A 176 8.12 19.54 -33.33
C GLU A 176 6.65 19.14 -33.50
N TYR A 177 6.12 18.35 -32.57
CA TYR A 177 4.78 17.78 -32.66
C TYR A 177 3.95 18.12 -31.42
N PRO A 178 2.67 18.50 -31.59
CA PRO A 178 1.79 18.78 -30.47
C PRO A 178 1.38 17.51 -29.72
N VAL A 179 0.85 17.70 -28.51
CA VAL A 179 0.16 16.68 -27.72
C VAL A 179 -1.35 16.90 -27.75
N THR A 180 -2.14 15.83 -27.64
CA THR A 180 -3.61 15.86 -27.61
C THR A 180 -4.17 14.95 -26.51
N SER A 181 -5.50 14.95 -26.32
CA SER A 181 -6.26 14.04 -25.44
C SER A 181 -7.48 13.45 -26.15
N LEU A 182 -8.02 12.34 -25.64
CA LEU A 182 -9.27 11.76 -26.14
C LEU A 182 -10.41 12.79 -26.16
N ARG A 183 -10.50 13.61 -25.10
CA ARG A 183 -11.53 14.64 -24.99
C ARG A 183 -11.42 15.70 -26.10
N GLU A 184 -10.22 16.16 -26.41
CA GLU A 184 -10.00 17.16 -27.48
C GLU A 184 -10.23 16.58 -28.87
N GLU A 185 -10.01 15.28 -29.04
CA GLU A 185 -10.32 14.55 -30.27
C GLU A 185 -11.82 14.18 -30.39
N GLY A 186 -12.66 14.59 -29.44
CA GLY A 186 -14.11 14.39 -29.47
C GLY A 186 -14.58 13.04 -28.92
N PHE A 187 -13.71 12.25 -28.29
CA PHE A 187 -14.06 10.97 -27.68
C PHE A 187 -14.37 11.13 -26.19
N ASN A 188 -15.59 10.76 -25.80
CA ASN A 188 -16.05 10.79 -24.41
C ASN A 188 -16.03 9.37 -23.83
N VAL A 189 -14.85 8.93 -23.38
CA VAL A 189 -14.63 7.59 -22.80
C VAL A 189 -14.35 7.74 -21.32
N SER A 190 -15.03 6.95 -20.48
CA SER A 190 -14.76 6.98 -19.05
C SER A 190 -13.41 6.33 -18.73
N MET A 191 -12.76 6.77 -17.66
CA MET A 191 -11.52 6.15 -17.18
C MET A 191 -11.70 4.64 -16.94
N GLN A 192 -12.86 4.24 -16.41
CA GLN A 192 -13.18 2.86 -16.13
C GLN A 192 -13.30 2.01 -17.41
N ASP A 193 -13.94 2.53 -18.46
CA ASP A 193 -14.05 1.83 -19.74
C ASP A 193 -12.68 1.63 -20.39
N LEU A 194 -11.83 2.67 -20.38
CA LEU A 194 -10.48 2.54 -20.91
C LEU A 194 -9.63 1.55 -20.12
N VAL A 195 -9.72 1.57 -18.79
CA VAL A 195 -9.05 0.59 -17.92
C VAL A 195 -9.54 -0.84 -18.20
N ASN A 196 -10.84 -1.03 -18.45
CA ASN A 196 -11.41 -2.34 -18.80
C ASN A 196 -10.83 -2.88 -20.11
N VAL A 197 -10.74 -2.04 -21.15
CA VAL A 197 -10.16 -2.40 -22.45
C VAL A 197 -8.68 -2.74 -22.30
N ILE A 198 -7.91 -1.86 -21.65
CA ILE A 198 -6.46 -2.04 -21.43
C ILE A 198 -6.19 -3.32 -20.64
N ALA A 199 -6.92 -3.56 -19.55
CA ALA A 199 -6.74 -4.74 -18.71
C ALA A 199 -6.95 -6.03 -19.51
N ARG A 200 -8.02 -6.09 -20.32
CA ARG A 200 -8.36 -7.26 -21.13
C ARG A 200 -7.32 -7.51 -22.23
N LEU A 201 -6.91 -6.48 -22.96
CA LEU A 201 -5.89 -6.60 -24.01
C LEU A 201 -4.52 -6.96 -23.44
N ALA A 202 -4.14 -6.38 -22.30
CA ALA A 202 -2.91 -6.73 -21.61
C ALA A 202 -2.92 -8.18 -21.11
N ALA A 203 -4.06 -8.69 -20.63
CA ALA A 203 -4.20 -10.09 -20.24
C ALA A 203 -3.98 -11.03 -21.44
N GLN A 204 -4.48 -10.68 -22.63
CA GLN A 204 -4.22 -11.44 -23.86
C GLN A 204 -2.74 -11.39 -24.24
N GLN A 205 -2.13 -10.21 -24.20
CA GLN A 205 -0.75 -10.00 -24.66
C GLN A 205 0.31 -10.56 -23.70
N TRP A 206 0.14 -10.38 -22.39
CA TRP A 206 1.16 -10.68 -21.37
C TRP A 206 0.71 -11.73 -20.34
N GLY A 207 -0.58 -12.00 -20.25
CA GLY A 207 -1.15 -12.99 -19.33
C GLY A 207 -1.46 -14.35 -19.96
N HIS A 208 -1.23 -14.53 -21.27
CA HIS A 208 -1.70 -15.68 -22.06
C HIS A 208 -3.22 -15.88 -21.97
N GLY A 209 -3.97 -14.77 -21.93
CA GLY A 209 -5.42 -14.77 -21.75
C GLY A 209 -5.89 -14.96 -20.31
N ILE A 210 -4.98 -15.15 -19.34
CA ILE A 210 -5.30 -15.37 -17.94
C ILE A 210 -4.88 -14.14 -17.12
N SER A 211 -5.82 -13.51 -16.44
CA SER A 211 -5.55 -12.41 -15.52
C SER A 211 -6.38 -12.50 -14.23
N GLU A 212 -5.82 -11.94 -13.17
CA GLU A 212 -6.48 -11.70 -11.89
C GLU A 212 -6.49 -10.18 -11.67
N ARG A 213 -7.69 -9.58 -11.52
CA ARG A 213 -7.85 -8.13 -11.41
C ARG A 213 -8.44 -7.76 -10.06
N GLN A 214 -7.83 -6.77 -9.41
CA GLN A 214 -8.38 -6.11 -8.23
C GLN A 214 -8.38 -4.60 -8.41
N ASP A 215 -9.46 -3.99 -7.96
CA ASP A 215 -9.66 -2.55 -8.07
C ASP A 215 -9.87 -1.99 -6.66
N VAL A 216 -9.23 -0.86 -6.36
CA VAL A 216 -9.72 0.03 -5.31
C VAL A 216 -11.07 0.62 -5.73
N ALA A 217 -11.83 1.14 -4.76
CA ALA A 217 -13.09 1.80 -5.04
C ALA A 217 -12.94 2.92 -6.10
N TRP A 218 -13.80 2.89 -7.12
CA TRP A 218 -13.82 3.85 -8.23
C TRP A 218 -14.40 5.22 -7.84
N LEU A 219 -15.20 5.27 -6.77
CA LEU A 219 -15.78 6.49 -6.24
C LEU A 219 -14.93 7.00 -5.07
N HIS A 220 -14.46 8.24 -5.16
CA HIS A 220 -13.79 8.93 -4.06
C HIS A 220 -14.50 10.27 -3.80
N ARG A 221 -15.15 10.43 -2.64
CA ARG A 221 -15.74 11.71 -2.24
C ARG A 221 -14.80 12.37 -1.23
N PRO A 222 -14.34 13.62 -1.44
CA PRO A 222 -13.54 14.33 -0.44
C PRO A 222 -14.23 14.46 0.93
N GLU A 223 -15.57 14.40 0.96
CA GLU A 223 -16.33 14.29 2.21
C GLU A 223 -16.13 12.98 2.96
N ASP A 224 -15.35 12.04 2.42
CA ASP A 224 -15.14 10.75 3.04
C ASP A 224 -14.15 10.77 4.22
N LEU A 225 -13.35 11.81 4.34
CA LEU A 225 -12.47 11.99 5.48
C LEU A 225 -13.23 12.62 6.66
N SER A 226 -12.91 12.20 7.88
CA SER A 226 -13.44 12.90 9.06
C SER A 226 -12.99 14.37 9.02
N ARG A 227 -13.79 15.29 9.58
CA ARG A 227 -13.41 16.71 9.65
C ARG A 227 -12.01 16.89 10.24
N PHE A 228 -11.65 16.06 11.22
CA PHE A 228 -10.32 16.06 11.82
C PHE A 228 -9.24 15.67 10.80
N SER A 229 -9.45 14.60 10.03
CA SER A 229 -8.54 14.19 8.94
C SER A 229 -8.46 15.20 7.79
N ARG A 230 -9.43 16.12 7.66
CA ARG A 230 -9.39 17.26 6.72
C ARG A 230 -8.76 18.54 7.31
N GLY A 231 -8.39 18.54 8.59
CA GLY A 231 -7.88 19.74 9.27
C GLY A 231 -8.98 20.73 9.70
N GLU A 232 -10.25 20.32 9.71
CA GLU A 232 -11.42 21.17 9.98
C GLU A 232 -11.95 21.07 11.43
N GLY A 233 -11.17 20.47 12.34
CA GLY A 233 -11.52 20.29 13.75
C GLY A 233 -12.31 18.99 14.05
N PRO A 234 -12.76 18.79 15.30
CA PRO A 234 -13.54 17.60 15.69
C PRO A 234 -14.87 17.57 14.90
N GLY A 235 -15.25 16.40 14.39
CA GLY A 235 -16.45 16.22 13.56
C GLY A 235 -17.14 14.89 13.76
N GLU A 236 -18.37 14.80 13.26
CA GLU A 236 -19.22 13.61 13.35
C GLU A 236 -18.63 12.39 12.60
N PRO A 237 -18.95 11.16 13.04
CA PRO A 237 -18.57 9.94 12.34
C PRO A 237 -19.13 9.94 10.92
N VAL A 238 -18.30 9.59 9.94
CA VAL A 238 -18.71 9.58 8.54
C VAL A 238 -19.65 8.40 8.24
N ARG A 239 -20.41 8.45 7.15
CA ARG A 239 -21.36 7.40 6.67
C ARG A 239 -20.68 6.04 6.37
N MET A 240 -20.20 5.34 7.38
CA MET A 240 -19.43 4.09 7.24
C MET A 240 -20.23 2.99 6.51
N LEU A 241 -21.51 2.84 6.83
CA LEU A 241 -22.37 1.84 6.19
C LEU A 241 -22.61 2.11 4.71
N GLY A 242 -22.72 3.38 4.31
CA GLY A 242 -22.86 3.76 2.91
C GLY A 242 -21.65 3.37 2.08
N ARG A 243 -20.44 3.50 2.63
CA ARG A 243 -19.21 3.09 1.94
C ARG A 243 -19.06 1.60 1.78
N LEU A 244 -19.48 0.84 2.78
CA LEU A 244 -19.49 -0.62 2.68
C LEU A 244 -20.43 -1.06 1.56
N SER A 245 -21.62 -0.47 1.47
CA SER A 245 -22.56 -0.71 0.37
C SER A 245 -21.99 -0.27 -0.99
N ASP A 246 -21.38 0.92 -1.08
CA ASP A 246 -20.69 1.37 -2.31
C ASP A 246 -19.54 0.41 -2.70
N ALA A 247 -18.94 -0.26 -1.72
CA ALA A 247 -17.94 -1.30 -1.94
C ALA A 247 -18.55 -2.69 -2.19
N GLY A 248 -19.87 -2.87 -2.22
CA GLY A 248 -20.54 -4.15 -2.46
C GLY A 248 -20.76 -5.01 -1.21
N VAL A 249 -20.80 -4.40 -0.03
CA VAL A 249 -21.09 -5.05 1.26
C VAL A 249 -22.39 -4.47 1.82
N ASP A 250 -23.52 -5.03 1.37
CA ASP A 250 -24.87 -4.51 1.66
C ASP A 250 -25.50 -5.05 2.95
N GLY A 251 -24.76 -5.87 3.71
CA GLY A 251 -25.24 -6.47 4.95
C GLY A 251 -24.10 -7.03 5.80
N GLY A 252 -24.45 -7.41 7.02
CA GLY A 252 -23.56 -8.12 7.93
C GLY A 252 -24.38 -8.95 8.91
N LEU A 253 -23.69 -9.85 9.59
CA LEU A 253 -24.24 -10.64 10.68
C LEU A 253 -24.88 -9.73 11.72
N ASP A 254 -26.01 -10.17 12.26
CA ASP A 254 -26.69 -9.46 13.32
C ASP A 254 -25.77 -9.41 14.55
N VAL A 255 -25.86 -8.35 15.35
CA VAL A 255 -25.07 -8.27 16.60
C VAL A 255 -25.42 -9.39 17.58
N THR A 256 -26.61 -9.98 17.44
CA THR A 256 -27.11 -11.13 18.20
C THR A 256 -26.63 -12.48 17.67
N ASP A 257 -26.03 -12.53 16.47
CA ASP A 257 -25.48 -13.76 15.91
C ASP A 257 -24.37 -14.30 16.83
N ARG A 258 -24.56 -15.55 17.27
CA ARG A 258 -23.64 -16.16 18.22
C ARG A 258 -22.28 -16.36 17.57
N LYS A 259 -21.23 -15.90 18.27
CA LYS A 259 -19.84 -16.23 17.92
C LYS A 259 -19.67 -17.76 17.91
N PRO A 260 -19.15 -18.32 16.81
CA PRO A 260 -18.75 -19.72 16.73
C PRO A 260 -17.81 -20.14 17.86
N GLU A 261 -17.79 -21.43 18.15
CA GLU A 261 -17.00 -21.97 19.28
C GLU A 261 -15.49 -21.72 19.12
N TRP A 262 -14.96 -21.82 17.89
CA TRP A 262 -13.55 -21.59 17.59
C TRP A 262 -13.10 -20.12 17.76
N LEU A 263 -14.04 -19.18 17.97
CA LEU A 263 -13.75 -17.77 18.26
C LEU A 263 -13.88 -17.43 19.75
N ARG A 264 -14.00 -18.43 20.63
CA ARG A 264 -14.08 -18.24 22.09
C ARG A 264 -12.71 -18.48 22.71
N PRO A 265 -11.93 -17.41 23.00
CA PRO A 265 -10.64 -17.55 23.64
C PRO A 265 -10.78 -18.04 25.08
N LYS A 266 -9.81 -18.83 25.53
CA LYS A 266 -9.68 -19.27 26.93
C LYS A 266 -8.67 -18.36 27.64
N VAL A 267 -9.10 -17.16 28.04
CA VAL A 267 -8.24 -16.24 28.80
C VAL A 267 -8.09 -16.76 30.23
N GLN A 268 -6.86 -17.00 30.66
CA GLN A 268 -6.54 -17.37 32.04
C GLN A 268 -5.74 -16.25 32.69
N ILE A 269 -6.29 -15.63 33.75
CA ILE A 269 -5.63 -14.56 34.48
C ILE A 269 -4.82 -15.17 35.63
N GLY A 270 -3.54 -15.42 35.35
CA GLY A 270 -2.57 -15.91 36.34
C GLY A 270 -1.80 -14.80 37.06
N PRO A 271 -0.93 -15.15 38.02
CA PRO A 271 -0.11 -14.18 38.77
C PRO A 271 0.85 -13.38 37.88
N GLU A 272 1.42 -13.98 36.84
CA GLU A 272 2.26 -13.30 35.84
C GLU A 272 1.51 -12.16 35.15
N VAL A 273 0.26 -12.40 34.75
CA VAL A 273 -0.60 -11.40 34.13
C VAL A 273 -0.86 -10.25 35.10
N LEU A 274 -1.16 -10.54 36.36
CA LEU A 274 -1.38 -9.51 37.37
C LEU A 274 -0.14 -8.66 37.65
N GLN A 275 1.06 -9.27 37.60
CA GLN A 275 2.32 -8.56 37.79
C GLN A 275 2.61 -7.59 36.65
N ILE A 276 2.36 -8.00 35.40
CA ILE A 276 2.52 -7.13 34.24
C ILE A 276 1.52 -5.97 34.31
N LYS A 277 0.26 -6.22 34.65
CA LYS A 277 -0.74 -5.15 34.85
C LYS A 277 -0.31 -4.12 35.91
N ARG A 278 0.28 -4.58 37.02
CA ARG A 278 0.83 -3.68 38.05
C ARG A 278 1.96 -2.84 37.48
N THR A 279 2.89 -3.45 36.76
CA THR A 279 4.02 -2.74 36.13
C THR A 279 3.55 -1.65 35.17
N LEU A 280 2.58 -1.96 34.31
CA LEU A 280 2.00 -1.00 33.36
C LEU A 280 1.32 0.16 34.09
N LYS A 281 0.53 -0.14 35.13
CA LYS A 281 -0.15 0.88 35.94
C LYS A 281 0.85 1.77 36.68
N ASP A 282 1.86 1.18 37.31
CA ASP A 282 2.89 1.89 38.08
C ASP A 282 3.72 2.82 37.19
N LEU A 283 3.95 2.43 35.93
CA LEU A 283 4.68 3.21 34.93
C LEU A 283 3.77 4.09 34.06
N GLN A 284 2.46 4.11 34.33
CA GLN A 284 1.47 4.87 33.56
C GLN A 284 1.60 4.63 32.05
N LEU A 285 1.75 3.36 31.66
CA LEU A 285 1.87 2.94 30.27
C LEU A 285 0.58 2.29 29.79
N VAL A 286 0.31 2.46 28.51
CA VAL A 286 -0.86 1.88 27.84
C VAL A 286 -0.41 0.72 26.96
N THR A 287 -1.21 -0.34 26.90
CA THR A 287 -1.00 -1.46 25.97
C THR A 287 -2.21 -1.67 25.08
N VAL A 288 -1.97 -1.94 23.81
CA VAL A 288 -3.05 -2.35 22.90
C VAL A 288 -3.66 -3.69 23.34
N CYS A 289 -2.92 -4.50 24.09
CA CYS A 289 -3.41 -5.75 24.67
C CYS A 289 -4.64 -5.52 25.54
N GLU A 290 -4.63 -4.46 26.36
CA GLU A 290 -5.75 -4.10 27.22
C GLU A 290 -6.77 -3.25 26.47
N GLU A 291 -6.34 -2.19 25.78
CA GLU A 291 -7.23 -1.23 25.12
C GLU A 291 -8.05 -1.84 23.97
N ALA A 292 -7.49 -2.81 23.24
CA ALA A 292 -8.20 -3.49 22.16
C ALA A 292 -8.93 -4.77 22.62
N GLY A 293 -8.93 -5.09 23.93
CA GLY A 293 -9.57 -6.28 24.47
C GLY A 293 -8.99 -7.58 23.90
N CYS A 294 -7.66 -7.71 23.87
CA CYS A 294 -6.98 -8.77 23.14
C CYS A 294 -7.27 -10.17 23.74
N PRO A 295 -7.75 -11.13 22.91
CA PRO A 295 -8.02 -12.49 23.37
C PRO A 295 -6.76 -13.29 23.73
N ASN A 296 -5.57 -12.86 23.28
CA ASN A 296 -4.32 -13.61 23.38
C ASN A 296 -3.40 -13.10 24.51
N LEU A 297 -3.88 -12.17 25.33
CA LEU A 297 -3.09 -11.43 26.31
C LEU A 297 -2.30 -12.34 27.26
N SER A 298 -2.95 -13.37 27.82
CA SER A 298 -2.31 -14.29 28.78
C SER A 298 -1.19 -15.12 28.17
N GLU A 299 -1.32 -15.48 26.88
CA GLU A 299 -0.32 -16.30 26.18
C GLU A 299 0.91 -15.48 25.80
N CYS A 300 0.71 -14.33 25.15
CA CYS A 300 1.82 -13.47 24.73
C CYS A 300 2.69 -13.03 25.92
N TRP A 301 2.04 -12.69 27.03
CA TRP A 301 2.74 -12.21 28.22
C TRP A 301 3.55 -13.31 28.91
N LYS A 302 3.06 -14.55 28.89
CA LYS A 302 3.80 -15.71 29.39
C LYS A 302 5.02 -16.03 28.52
N ASP A 303 4.93 -15.78 27.22
CA ASP A 303 6.03 -15.96 26.26
C ASP A 303 7.09 -14.84 26.32
N GLY A 304 6.95 -13.88 27.25
CA GLY A 304 7.88 -12.76 27.39
C GLY A 304 7.79 -11.75 26.25
N THR A 305 6.57 -11.53 25.74
CA THR A 305 6.24 -10.53 24.70
C THR A 305 5.11 -9.61 25.17
N ALA A 306 5.26 -8.30 24.96
CA ALA A 306 4.20 -7.34 25.20
C ALA A 306 4.19 -6.25 24.13
N THR A 307 3.00 -5.68 23.89
CA THR A 307 2.78 -4.61 22.91
C THR A 307 2.42 -3.32 23.61
N PHE A 308 3.35 -2.37 23.64
CA PHE A 308 3.18 -1.04 24.21
C PHE A 308 2.56 -0.11 23.18
N MET A 309 1.56 0.66 23.56
CA MET A 309 1.00 1.71 22.73
C MET A 309 1.59 3.05 23.17
N VAL A 310 2.52 3.57 22.37
CA VAL A 310 3.17 4.87 22.59
C VAL A 310 2.35 5.99 21.95
N LEU A 311 2.63 7.24 22.33
CA LEU A 311 1.92 8.45 21.88
C LEU A 311 0.47 8.54 22.38
N GLY A 312 0.15 7.81 23.45
CA GLY A 312 -1.14 7.84 24.14
C GLY A 312 -2.23 6.99 23.49
N GLU A 313 -3.47 7.21 23.93
CA GLU A 313 -4.65 6.40 23.61
C GLU A 313 -5.67 7.08 22.69
N ARG A 314 -5.38 8.31 22.24
CA ARG A 314 -6.28 9.11 21.39
C ARG A 314 -5.71 9.20 19.97
N CYS A 315 -6.49 8.77 18.99
CA CYS A 315 -6.08 8.71 17.59
C CYS A 315 -6.68 9.86 16.77
N THR A 316 -5.93 10.35 15.79
CA THR A 316 -6.40 11.36 14.81
C THR A 316 -7.29 10.77 13.71
N ARG A 317 -7.40 9.44 13.63
CA ARG A 317 -8.09 8.70 12.57
C ARG A 317 -9.18 7.79 13.13
N ALA A 318 -10.28 7.68 12.39
CA ALA A 318 -11.44 6.85 12.73
C ALA A 318 -11.56 5.67 11.74
N CYS A 319 -10.74 4.62 11.94
CA CYS A 319 -10.88 3.38 11.18
C CYS A 319 -12.12 2.61 11.65
N GLY A 320 -12.94 2.10 10.72
CA GLY A 320 -14.26 1.53 11.05
C GLY A 320 -14.24 0.25 11.90
N PHE A 321 -13.08 -0.38 12.03
CA PHE A 321 -12.85 -1.61 12.81
C PHE A 321 -12.14 -1.37 14.15
N CYS A 322 -11.57 -0.18 14.37
CA CYS A 322 -10.62 0.07 15.45
C CYS A 322 -11.31 0.61 16.69
N LEU A 323 -11.08 -0.03 17.85
CA LEU A 323 -11.68 0.38 19.14
C LEU A 323 -10.99 1.60 19.76
N ILE A 324 -9.81 1.99 19.26
CA ILE A 324 -9.07 3.14 19.80
C ILE A 324 -9.86 4.42 19.57
N ASP A 325 -9.94 5.22 20.62
CA ASP A 325 -10.77 6.41 20.68
C ASP A 325 -10.25 7.52 19.75
N THR A 326 -11.17 8.09 18.96
CA THR A 326 -10.85 9.17 18.01
C THR A 326 -11.10 10.52 18.65
N ARG A 327 -10.04 11.14 19.16
CA ARG A 327 -10.06 12.49 19.77
C ARG A 327 -8.74 13.20 19.53
N LYS A 328 -8.71 14.51 19.79
CA LYS A 328 -7.46 15.29 19.76
C LYS A 328 -6.46 14.69 20.76
N PRO A 329 -5.26 14.27 20.31
CA PRO A 329 -4.24 13.73 21.20
C PRO A 329 -3.67 14.80 22.15
N GLU A 330 -3.12 14.34 23.27
CA GLU A 330 -2.26 15.16 24.13
C GLU A 330 -0.84 15.26 23.54
N PRO A 331 -0.03 16.25 23.96
CA PRO A 331 1.39 16.28 23.61
C PRO A 331 2.11 14.99 24.04
N PRO A 332 3.05 14.45 23.23
CA PRO A 332 3.87 13.30 23.64
C PRO A 332 4.58 13.58 24.96
N ALA A 333 4.52 12.64 25.90
CA ALA A 333 5.21 12.76 27.18
C ALA A 333 6.71 12.51 26.99
N SER A 334 7.56 13.47 27.35
CA SER A 334 9.02 13.39 27.12
C SER A 334 9.72 12.22 27.81
N ASP A 335 9.14 11.71 28.90
CA ASP A 335 9.67 10.61 29.69
C ASP A 335 9.04 9.25 29.34
N GLU A 336 8.09 9.18 28.41
CA GLU A 336 7.50 7.92 27.94
C GLU A 336 8.54 6.91 27.43
N PRO A 337 9.57 7.29 26.63
CA PRO A 337 10.62 6.35 26.20
C PRO A 337 11.32 5.64 27.36
N GLU A 338 11.67 6.37 28.42
CA GLU A 338 12.35 5.81 29.60
C GLU A 338 11.42 4.90 30.41
N ARG A 339 10.14 5.27 30.51
CA ARG A 339 9.13 4.41 31.18
C ARG A 339 8.95 3.10 30.41
N VAL A 340 8.87 3.15 29.07
CA VAL A 340 8.78 1.96 28.22
C VAL A 340 10.01 1.08 28.38
N ALA A 341 11.23 1.64 28.30
CA ALA A 341 12.46 0.88 28.51
C ALA A 341 12.53 0.23 29.90
N THR A 342 12.08 0.96 30.93
CA THR A 342 11.97 0.43 32.30
C THR A 342 10.97 -0.72 32.39
N ALA A 343 9.83 -0.65 31.68
CA ALA A 343 8.86 -1.73 31.65
C ALA A 343 9.43 -2.99 30.99
N VAL A 344 10.09 -2.82 29.84
CA VAL A 344 10.75 -3.92 29.10
C VAL A 344 11.76 -4.64 29.98
N GLU A 345 12.60 -3.90 30.72
CA GLU A 345 13.57 -4.45 31.66
C GLU A 345 12.89 -5.20 32.82
N ARG A 346 11.94 -4.56 33.51
CA ARG A 346 11.23 -5.14 34.67
C ARG A 346 10.47 -6.41 34.32
N MET A 347 9.95 -6.48 33.11
CA MET A 347 9.20 -7.62 32.59
C MET A 347 10.13 -8.70 32.00
N GLY A 348 11.42 -8.42 31.85
CA GLY A 348 12.39 -9.36 31.27
C GLY A 348 12.04 -9.76 29.83
N LEU A 349 11.49 -8.83 29.03
CA LEU A 349 10.99 -9.17 27.70
C LEU A 349 12.13 -9.52 26.74
N THR A 350 11.96 -10.62 26.03
CA THR A 350 12.89 -11.02 24.95
C THR A 350 12.51 -10.38 23.62
N HIS A 351 11.25 -9.96 23.49
CA HIS A 351 10.72 -9.29 22.31
C HIS A 351 9.71 -8.22 22.74
N ALA A 352 9.93 -6.97 22.36
CA ALA A 352 9.04 -5.85 22.65
C ALA A 352 8.40 -5.35 21.35
N VAL A 353 7.08 -5.19 21.35
CA VAL A 353 6.36 -4.57 20.23
C VAL A 353 5.96 -3.15 20.63
N LEU A 354 6.33 -2.17 19.81
CA LEU A 354 5.89 -0.78 19.94
C LEU A 354 4.82 -0.52 18.88
N THR A 355 3.61 -0.19 19.30
CA THR A 355 2.57 0.32 18.40
C THR A 355 2.25 1.78 18.71
N MET A 356 1.61 2.47 17.78
CA MET A 356 1.25 3.87 17.93
C MET A 356 -0.16 4.15 17.42
N VAL A 357 -0.78 5.18 17.99
CA VAL A 357 -1.92 5.86 17.36
C VAL A 357 -1.44 6.71 16.18
N ALA A 358 -2.34 7.04 15.24
CA ALA A 358 -2.02 8.05 14.24
C ALA A 358 -1.93 9.42 14.91
N ARG A 359 -0.86 10.16 14.58
CA ARG A 359 -0.57 11.51 15.09
C ARG A 359 -0.47 12.51 13.94
N ASP A 360 -1.55 12.62 13.17
CA ASP A 360 -1.61 13.56 12.04
C ASP A 360 -1.49 15.04 12.47
N ASP A 361 -1.53 15.32 13.78
CA ASP A 361 -1.29 16.60 14.43
C ASP A 361 0.20 16.96 14.56
N LEU A 362 1.11 15.98 14.44
CA LEU A 362 2.55 16.18 14.48
C LEU A 362 3.14 16.21 13.07
N SER A 363 4.18 17.02 12.85
CA SER A 363 4.80 17.20 11.53
C SER A 363 5.47 15.92 11.00
N ASP A 364 6.02 15.11 11.90
CA ASP A 364 6.69 13.83 11.61
C ASP A 364 5.76 12.62 11.83
N GLY A 365 4.46 12.87 12.07
CA GLY A 365 3.50 11.83 12.42
C GLY A 365 3.79 11.07 13.71
N GLY A 366 4.69 11.55 14.58
CA GLY A 366 5.12 10.89 15.82
C GLY A 366 6.30 9.92 15.67
N PHE A 367 6.91 9.80 14.49
CA PHE A 367 7.97 8.83 14.23
C PHE A 367 9.25 9.09 15.04
N ALA A 368 9.60 10.34 15.34
CA ALA A 368 10.73 10.66 16.21
C ALA A 368 10.52 10.15 17.63
N HIS A 369 9.29 10.13 18.12
CA HIS A 369 9.00 9.61 19.46
C HIS A 369 9.11 8.08 19.51
N VAL A 370 8.62 7.39 18.48
CA VAL A 370 8.78 5.93 18.35
C VAL A 370 10.28 5.57 18.29
N ALA A 371 11.06 6.32 17.50
CA ALA A 371 12.52 6.18 17.42
C ALA A 371 13.20 6.35 18.80
N GLN A 372 12.80 7.36 19.58
CA GLN A 372 13.30 7.55 20.96
C GLN A 372 13.00 6.35 21.86
N CYS A 373 11.80 5.77 21.77
CA CYS A 373 11.45 4.54 22.50
C CYS A 373 12.32 3.35 22.08
N VAL A 374 12.58 3.17 20.78
CA VAL A 374 13.48 2.13 20.27
C VAL A 374 14.89 2.30 20.86
N SER A 375 15.45 3.51 20.77
CA SER A 375 16.78 3.82 21.31
C SER A 375 16.86 3.57 22.82
N ALA A 376 15.87 4.04 23.60
CA ALA A 376 15.84 3.84 25.06
C ALA A 376 15.81 2.35 25.43
N ILE A 377 15.00 1.54 24.73
CA ILE A 377 14.96 0.09 24.92
C ILE A 377 16.33 -0.53 24.58
N ARG A 378 16.93 -0.18 23.43
CA ARG A 378 18.24 -0.73 23.04
C ARG A 378 19.35 -0.41 24.03
N GLN A 379 19.37 0.81 24.57
CA GLN A 379 20.37 1.23 25.56
C GLN A 379 20.25 0.45 26.86
N ARG A 380 19.03 0.18 27.32
CA ARG A 380 18.77 -0.48 28.60
C ARG A 380 18.75 -2.00 28.51
N CYS A 381 18.17 -2.53 27.43
CA CYS A 381 17.93 -3.94 27.19
C CYS A 381 18.51 -4.37 25.81
N PRO A 382 19.85 -4.39 25.65
CA PRO A 382 20.48 -4.58 24.34
C PRO A 382 20.23 -5.94 23.67
N GLN A 383 19.72 -6.92 24.43
CA GLN A 383 19.39 -8.26 23.93
C GLN A 383 17.91 -8.41 23.51
N THR A 384 17.06 -7.42 23.83
CA THR A 384 15.65 -7.45 23.49
C THR A 384 15.46 -7.07 22.02
N ARG A 385 14.75 -7.92 21.27
CA ARG A 385 14.33 -7.58 19.90
C ARG A 385 13.16 -6.60 19.92
N ILE A 386 13.10 -5.72 18.93
CA ILE A 386 12.10 -4.65 18.87
C ILE A 386 11.34 -4.71 17.54
N GLU A 387 10.02 -4.93 17.61
CA GLU A 387 9.11 -4.77 16.47
C GLU A 387 8.36 -3.44 16.60
N THR A 388 8.22 -2.70 15.49
CA THR A 388 7.44 -1.45 15.46
C THR A 388 6.25 -1.57 14.53
N LEU A 389 5.03 -1.50 15.07
CA LEU A 389 3.77 -1.43 14.32
C LEU A 389 3.33 0.03 14.18
N VAL A 390 3.51 0.61 13.00
CA VAL A 390 3.36 2.06 12.81
C VAL A 390 2.24 2.45 11.86
N SER A 391 1.81 3.71 11.98
CA SER A 391 0.92 4.35 11.01
C SER A 391 1.59 4.52 9.64
N ASP A 392 0.86 5.03 8.64
CA ASP A 392 1.39 5.20 7.28
C ASP A 392 2.22 6.48 7.07
N ALA A 393 2.37 7.35 8.09
CA ALA A 393 2.98 8.68 7.99
C ALA A 393 2.46 9.54 6.81
N LYS A 394 1.24 9.27 6.31
CA LYS A 394 0.70 9.82 5.05
C LYS A 394 1.59 9.59 3.82
N GLY A 395 2.48 8.59 3.88
CA GLY A 395 3.47 8.29 2.84
C GLY A 395 4.71 9.18 2.88
N ASP A 396 4.90 10.00 3.93
CA ASP A 396 6.07 10.86 4.05
C ASP A 396 7.34 10.07 4.36
N LEU A 397 8.23 10.00 3.37
CA LEU A 397 9.51 9.30 3.50
C LEU A 397 10.39 9.90 4.59
N SER A 398 10.35 11.22 4.82
CA SER A 398 11.22 11.84 5.82
C SER A 398 10.89 11.35 7.24
N SER A 399 9.60 11.23 7.55
CA SER A 399 9.10 10.66 8.81
C SER A 399 9.45 9.17 8.94
N LEU A 400 9.24 8.39 7.88
CA LEU A 400 9.57 6.96 7.86
C LEU A 400 11.07 6.72 8.09
N GLN A 401 11.93 7.53 7.46
CA GLN A 401 13.39 7.40 7.53
C GLN A 401 13.91 7.55 8.96
N ILE A 402 13.32 8.42 9.78
CA ILE A 402 13.67 8.59 11.20
C ILE A 402 13.64 7.23 11.93
N LEU A 403 12.63 6.42 11.67
CA LEU A 403 12.52 5.10 12.30
C LEU A 403 13.35 4.04 11.58
N PHE A 404 13.52 4.14 10.26
CA PHE A 404 14.39 3.22 9.53
C PHE A 404 15.84 3.30 10.00
N ASP A 405 16.32 4.50 10.32
CA ASP A 405 17.67 4.76 10.82
C ASP A 405 17.93 4.14 12.22
N GLU A 406 16.87 3.99 13.04
CA GLU A 406 16.94 3.28 14.34
C GLU A 406 16.95 1.74 14.21
N ARG A 407 16.78 1.22 12.99
CA ARG A 407 16.89 -0.21 12.65
C ARG A 407 16.07 -1.10 13.59
N PRO A 408 14.73 -0.96 13.68
CA PRO A 408 13.91 -1.94 14.40
C PRO A 408 14.14 -3.34 13.81
N ASP A 409 14.10 -4.37 14.65
CA ASP A 409 14.32 -5.76 14.21
C ASP A 409 13.22 -6.22 13.26
N VAL A 410 11.98 -5.72 13.44
CA VAL A 410 10.86 -5.90 12.50
C VAL A 410 10.13 -4.57 12.34
N PHE A 411 9.97 -4.12 11.08
CA PHE A 411 9.11 -3.00 10.73
C PHE A 411 7.75 -3.53 10.28
N ASN A 412 6.70 -3.21 11.03
CA ASN A 412 5.34 -3.67 10.78
C ASN A 412 4.42 -2.50 10.38
N HIS A 413 3.73 -2.65 9.25
CA HIS A 413 2.64 -1.78 8.85
C HIS A 413 1.50 -2.61 8.26
N ASN A 414 0.35 -2.61 8.92
CA ASN A 414 -0.77 -3.43 8.45
C ASN A 414 -1.48 -2.80 7.24
N ILE A 415 -1.69 -3.62 6.21
CA ILE A 415 -2.61 -3.30 5.12
C ILE A 415 -4.07 -3.45 5.55
N GLU A 416 -4.35 -4.30 6.55
CA GLU A 416 -5.63 -4.56 7.22
C GLU A 416 -6.71 -5.22 6.34
N THR A 417 -6.91 -4.77 5.10
CA THR A 417 -7.93 -5.31 4.20
C THR A 417 -7.54 -5.19 2.73
N VAL A 418 -8.38 -5.75 1.87
CA VAL A 418 -8.20 -5.84 0.42
C VAL A 418 -8.46 -4.49 -0.29
N ALA A 419 -7.96 -4.35 -1.52
CA ALA A 419 -8.00 -3.09 -2.28
C ALA A 419 -9.39 -2.42 -2.32
N ARG A 420 -10.44 -3.19 -2.63
CA ARG A 420 -11.83 -2.70 -2.74
C ARG A 420 -12.34 -2.10 -1.43
N LEU A 421 -12.08 -2.76 -0.31
CA LEU A 421 -12.58 -2.37 1.01
C LEU A 421 -11.78 -1.26 1.67
N GLN A 422 -10.62 -0.90 1.11
CA GLN A 422 -9.64 -0.13 1.86
C GLN A 422 -10.17 1.22 2.34
N ARG A 423 -10.84 2.00 1.47
CA ARG A 423 -11.42 3.29 1.86
C ARG A 423 -12.71 3.17 2.68
N ALA A 424 -13.43 2.06 2.53
CA ALA A 424 -14.62 1.80 3.33
C ALA A 424 -14.26 1.50 4.79
N VAL A 425 -13.18 0.75 5.00
CA VAL A 425 -12.70 0.32 6.32
C VAL A 425 -11.71 1.33 6.94
N ARG A 426 -10.81 1.90 6.13
CA ARG A 426 -9.73 2.83 6.54
C ARG A 426 -9.80 4.12 5.71
N PRO A 427 -10.73 5.04 5.98
CA PRO A 427 -10.94 6.21 5.15
C PRO A 427 -9.70 7.10 5.00
N SER A 428 -8.89 7.21 6.06
CA SER A 428 -7.68 8.04 6.08
C SER A 428 -6.41 7.31 5.60
N ALA A 429 -6.50 6.03 5.21
CA ALA A 429 -5.38 5.26 4.66
C ALA A 429 -5.63 4.90 3.18
N GLY A 430 -4.59 4.48 2.47
CA GLY A 430 -4.67 4.07 1.07
C GLY A 430 -3.98 2.72 0.84
N TYR A 431 -4.51 1.92 -0.08
CA TYR A 431 -3.92 0.61 -0.42
C TYR A 431 -2.52 0.79 -1.00
N ALA A 432 -2.39 1.62 -2.05
CA ALA A 432 -1.11 1.95 -2.67
C ALA A 432 -0.13 2.61 -1.69
N ARG A 433 -0.61 3.52 -0.84
CA ARG A 433 0.22 4.13 0.22
C ARG A 433 0.77 3.09 1.19
N SER A 434 -0.08 2.18 1.67
CA SER A 434 0.34 1.14 2.62
C SER A 434 1.39 0.21 2.00
N LEU A 435 1.19 -0.19 0.74
CA LEU A 435 2.20 -0.95 -0.02
C LEU A 435 3.48 -0.14 -0.23
N GLY A 436 3.37 1.17 -0.49
CA GLY A 436 4.51 2.07 -0.64
C GLY A 436 5.34 2.24 0.65
N VAL A 437 4.69 2.28 1.82
CA VAL A 437 5.36 2.29 3.14
C VAL A 437 6.15 1.00 3.35
N LEU A 438 5.53 -0.15 3.10
CA LEU A 438 6.17 -1.46 3.20
C LEU A 438 7.34 -1.61 2.22
N SER A 439 7.15 -1.14 0.99
CA SER A 439 8.18 -1.12 -0.07
C SER A 439 9.41 -0.32 0.35
N GLN A 440 9.20 0.85 0.96
CA GLN A 440 10.29 1.70 1.46
C GLN A 440 11.04 1.05 2.63
N ALA A 441 10.33 0.43 3.57
CA ALA A 441 10.96 -0.32 4.67
C ALA A 441 11.81 -1.48 4.13
N LYS A 442 11.33 -2.18 3.08
CA LYS A 442 12.07 -3.28 2.45
C LYS A 442 13.33 -2.78 1.76
N ALA A 443 13.23 -1.67 1.03
CA ALA A 443 14.37 -1.01 0.38
C ALA A 443 15.42 -0.52 1.39
N ALA A 444 15.00 -0.14 2.62
CA ALA A 444 15.89 0.18 3.73
C ALA A 444 16.58 -1.06 4.37
N GLY A 445 16.28 -2.27 3.88
CA GLY A 445 16.88 -3.52 4.35
C GLY A 445 16.40 -3.96 5.73
N LEU A 446 15.15 -3.63 6.07
CA LEU A 446 14.48 -4.11 7.28
C LEU A 446 13.70 -5.40 7.00
N ILE A 447 13.43 -6.19 8.05
CA ILE A 447 12.43 -7.25 7.98
C ILE A 447 11.06 -6.58 8.01
N VAL A 448 10.24 -6.84 7.00
CA VAL A 448 8.95 -6.17 6.81
C VAL A 448 7.80 -7.11 7.14
N LYS A 449 6.86 -6.59 7.92
CA LYS A 449 5.65 -7.30 8.34
C LYS A 449 4.39 -6.53 7.98
N SER A 450 3.33 -7.27 7.65
CA SER A 450 2.00 -6.71 7.50
C SER A 450 0.93 -7.64 8.08
N GLY A 451 -0.31 -7.18 8.09
CA GLY A 451 -1.43 -7.91 8.66
C GLY A 451 -2.73 -7.66 7.90
N LEU A 452 -3.59 -8.68 7.92
CA LEU A 452 -4.94 -8.69 7.38
C LEU A 452 -5.92 -9.08 8.48
N VAL A 453 -7.02 -8.34 8.56
CA VAL A 453 -8.14 -8.61 9.45
C VAL A 453 -9.34 -8.92 8.57
N LEU A 454 -9.84 -10.16 8.63
CA LEU A 454 -10.79 -10.73 7.68
C LEU A 454 -12.19 -10.88 8.28
N GLY A 455 -13.21 -10.96 7.44
CA GLY A 455 -14.62 -11.02 7.82
C GLY A 455 -15.31 -9.67 7.73
N MET A 456 -14.76 -8.71 6.99
CA MET A 456 -15.34 -7.37 6.77
C MET A 456 -16.05 -7.24 5.41
N GLY A 457 -16.01 -8.30 4.58
CA GLY A 457 -16.72 -8.39 3.30
C GLY A 457 -15.80 -8.70 2.11
N GLU A 458 -14.54 -9.01 2.39
CA GLU A 458 -13.58 -9.47 1.39
C GLU A 458 -13.90 -10.89 0.93
N THR A 459 -13.61 -11.18 -0.34
CA THR A 459 -13.71 -12.51 -0.92
C THR A 459 -12.38 -13.26 -0.82
N THR A 460 -12.45 -14.59 -0.95
CA THR A 460 -11.26 -15.46 -0.94
C THR A 460 -10.22 -15.05 -1.98
N GLN A 461 -10.67 -14.71 -3.19
CA GLN A 461 -9.81 -14.31 -4.30
C GLN A 461 -9.15 -12.95 -4.05
N GLU A 462 -9.86 -12.02 -3.40
CA GLU A 462 -9.29 -10.72 -3.05
C GLU A 462 -8.16 -10.84 -2.03
N VAL A 463 -8.33 -11.71 -1.03
CA VAL A 463 -7.27 -12.01 -0.07
C VAL A 463 -6.07 -12.67 -0.77
N ASP A 464 -6.30 -13.61 -1.68
CA ASP A 464 -5.21 -14.26 -2.45
C ASP A 464 -4.40 -13.25 -3.26
N GLY A 465 -5.06 -12.30 -3.95
CA GLY A 465 -4.32 -11.28 -4.68
C GLY A 465 -3.70 -10.21 -3.77
N THR A 466 -4.24 -9.95 -2.57
CA THR A 466 -3.57 -9.09 -1.58
C THR A 466 -2.30 -9.76 -1.03
N LEU A 467 -2.34 -11.08 -0.77
CA LEU A 467 -1.14 -11.83 -0.40
C LEU A 467 -0.09 -11.80 -1.52
N ALA A 468 -0.52 -11.90 -2.77
CA ALA A 468 0.39 -11.78 -3.91
C ALA A 468 1.00 -10.37 -4.05
N ASP A 469 0.23 -9.32 -3.78
CA ASP A 469 0.74 -7.95 -3.77
C ASP A 469 1.80 -7.76 -2.67
N LEU A 470 1.55 -8.27 -1.46
CA LEU A 470 2.49 -8.25 -0.34
C LEU A 470 3.76 -9.07 -0.63
N ALA A 471 3.61 -10.27 -1.18
CA ALA A 471 4.73 -11.11 -1.60
C ALA A 471 5.56 -10.43 -2.70
N GLY A 472 4.88 -9.80 -3.69
CA GLY A 472 5.50 -9.13 -4.81
C GLY A 472 6.40 -7.95 -4.42
N ILE A 473 6.10 -7.27 -3.31
CA ILE A 473 6.95 -6.20 -2.76
C ILE A 473 7.98 -6.68 -1.74
N GLY A 474 8.05 -8.00 -1.48
CA GLY A 474 9.03 -8.59 -0.58
C GLY A 474 8.68 -8.49 0.91
N VAL A 475 7.39 -8.47 1.29
CA VAL A 475 7.00 -8.60 2.71
C VAL A 475 7.43 -9.97 3.24
N ASP A 476 8.10 -9.97 4.39
CA ASP A 476 8.68 -11.17 4.98
C ASP A 476 7.69 -11.93 5.87
N ILE A 477 6.81 -11.19 6.57
CA ILE A 477 5.87 -11.76 7.55
C ILE A 477 4.46 -11.22 7.28
N VAL A 478 3.47 -12.12 7.24
CA VAL A 478 2.05 -11.74 7.18
C VAL A 478 1.27 -12.40 8.31
N THR A 479 0.45 -11.62 9.01
CA THR A 479 -0.51 -12.13 10.00
C THR A 479 -1.94 -12.03 9.46
N ILE A 480 -2.75 -13.08 9.60
CA ILE A 480 -4.14 -13.11 9.11
C ILE A 480 -5.06 -13.53 10.26
N GLY A 481 -6.00 -12.65 10.64
CA GLY A 481 -6.91 -12.88 11.76
C GLY A 481 -8.37 -12.56 11.46
N GLN A 482 -9.30 -13.04 12.29
CA GLN A 482 -10.71 -12.68 12.19
C GLN A 482 -10.97 -11.31 12.81
N TYR A 483 -11.71 -10.47 12.08
CA TYR A 483 -12.36 -9.27 12.55
C TYR A 483 -13.37 -9.61 13.64
N LEU A 484 -13.13 -9.07 14.84
CA LEU A 484 -14.08 -9.10 15.94
C LEU A 484 -14.61 -7.69 16.14
N ARG A 485 -15.89 -7.48 15.80
CA ARG A 485 -16.55 -6.19 15.96
C ARG A 485 -16.47 -5.70 17.41
N PRO A 486 -15.86 -4.53 17.68
CA PRO A 486 -15.71 -4.04 19.05
C PRO A 486 -17.03 -3.59 19.68
N THR A 487 -17.82 -2.79 18.96
CA THR A 487 -19.13 -2.28 19.41
C THR A 487 -20.12 -2.17 18.25
N SER A 488 -21.40 -1.91 18.56
CA SER A 488 -22.44 -1.66 17.55
C SER A 488 -22.21 -0.41 16.68
N HIS A 489 -21.29 0.48 17.06
CA HIS A 489 -20.92 1.66 16.26
C HIS A 489 -19.84 1.36 15.20
N HIS A 490 -19.21 0.19 15.27
CA HIS A 490 -18.21 -0.26 14.29
C HIS A 490 -18.86 -1.02 13.15
N ILE A 491 -18.10 -1.21 12.07
CA ILE A 491 -18.58 -1.93 10.89
C ILE A 491 -19.07 -3.34 11.26
N PRO A 492 -20.18 -3.82 10.65
CA PRO A 492 -20.68 -5.16 10.88
C PRO A 492 -19.67 -6.24 10.49
N VAL A 493 -19.76 -7.41 11.12
CA VAL A 493 -19.03 -8.59 10.64
C VAL A 493 -19.78 -9.12 9.43
N ALA A 494 -19.11 -9.27 8.29
CA ALA A 494 -19.72 -9.81 7.08
C ALA A 494 -19.81 -11.35 7.14
N ARG A 495 -18.76 -12.03 7.64
CA ARG A 495 -18.82 -13.47 7.92
C ARG A 495 -17.86 -13.89 9.04
N TRP A 496 -18.21 -14.99 9.69
CA TRP A 496 -17.28 -15.76 10.52
C TRP A 496 -16.55 -16.77 9.64
N ILE A 497 -15.24 -16.64 9.55
CA ILE A 497 -14.41 -17.48 8.68
C ILE A 497 -14.09 -18.79 9.40
N HIS A 498 -14.16 -19.90 8.66
CA HIS A 498 -13.83 -21.22 9.19
C HIS A 498 -12.30 -21.38 9.33
N PRO A 499 -11.78 -22.06 10.37
CA PRO A 499 -10.33 -22.29 10.55
C PRO A 499 -9.60 -22.85 9.32
N ASP A 500 -10.26 -23.72 8.54
CA ASP A 500 -9.66 -24.32 7.33
C ASP A 500 -9.32 -23.27 6.25
N GLU A 501 -10.07 -22.16 6.18
CA GLU A 501 -9.78 -21.09 5.23
C GLU A 501 -8.53 -20.30 5.65
N PHE A 502 -8.32 -20.12 6.96
CA PHE A 502 -7.08 -19.55 7.49
C PHE A 502 -5.87 -20.45 7.19
N ALA A 503 -6.01 -21.77 7.35
CA ALA A 503 -4.98 -22.73 6.98
C ALA A 503 -4.63 -22.63 5.48
N ARG A 504 -5.64 -22.53 4.61
CA ARG A 504 -5.43 -22.34 3.17
C ARG A 504 -4.66 -21.05 2.86
N TRP A 505 -4.99 -19.92 3.48
CA TRP A 505 -4.25 -18.67 3.22
C TRP A 505 -2.81 -18.68 3.71
N LYS A 506 -2.52 -19.46 4.76
CA LYS A 506 -1.12 -19.71 5.16
C LYS A 506 -0.35 -20.38 4.03
N GLU A 507 -0.87 -21.50 3.52
CA GLU A 507 -0.25 -22.24 2.42
C GLU A 507 -0.11 -21.38 1.16
N VAL A 508 -1.14 -20.59 0.81
CA VAL A 508 -1.10 -19.69 -0.34
C VAL A 508 -0.03 -18.61 -0.17
N GLY A 509 0.03 -17.93 0.98
CA GLY A 509 1.00 -16.87 1.21
C GLY A 509 2.45 -17.38 1.21
N GLU A 510 2.70 -18.53 1.84
CA GLU A 510 4.01 -19.19 1.84
C GLU A 510 4.40 -19.64 0.42
N ALA A 511 3.45 -20.19 -0.36
CA ALA A 511 3.68 -20.58 -1.75
C ALA A 511 3.97 -19.39 -2.69
N LEU A 512 3.44 -18.21 -2.38
CA LEU A 512 3.73 -16.96 -3.09
C LEU A 512 5.10 -16.36 -2.73
N GLY A 513 5.76 -16.87 -1.69
CA GLY A 513 7.11 -16.47 -1.30
C GLY A 513 7.20 -15.62 -0.03
N ILE A 514 6.11 -15.48 0.74
CA ILE A 514 6.17 -14.86 2.07
C ILE A 514 6.90 -15.82 3.02
N GLY A 515 7.92 -15.32 3.72
CA GLY A 515 8.78 -16.15 4.58
C GLY A 515 8.04 -16.79 5.75
N HIS A 516 7.09 -16.07 6.36
CA HIS A 516 6.26 -16.59 7.43
C HIS A 516 4.82 -16.06 7.34
N VAL A 517 3.83 -16.97 7.39
CA VAL A 517 2.42 -16.59 7.50
C VAL A 517 1.82 -17.18 8.77
N GLU A 518 1.43 -16.30 9.69
CA GLU A 518 0.67 -16.66 10.89
C GLU A 518 -0.81 -16.42 10.61
N SER A 519 -1.63 -17.47 10.59
CA SER A 519 -3.01 -17.39 10.09
C SER A 519 -3.93 -18.26 10.93
N SER A 520 -4.77 -17.61 11.73
CA SER A 520 -5.76 -18.28 12.56
C SER A 520 -6.88 -17.31 12.93
N PRO A 521 -8.06 -17.79 13.36
CA PRO A 521 -9.16 -16.90 13.75
C PRO A 521 -8.77 -15.90 14.84
N LEU A 522 -7.91 -16.28 15.79
CA LEU A 522 -7.51 -15.42 16.91
C LEU A 522 -6.18 -14.68 16.65
N THR A 523 -5.51 -14.90 15.52
CA THR A 523 -4.26 -14.20 15.21
C THR A 523 -4.45 -12.68 15.23
N ARG A 524 -3.43 -11.99 15.73
CA ARG A 524 -3.31 -10.53 15.78
C ARG A 524 -1.92 -10.15 15.29
N SER A 525 -1.72 -8.90 14.88
CA SER A 525 -0.42 -8.44 14.36
C SER A 525 0.74 -8.70 15.31
N SER A 526 0.53 -8.67 16.63
CA SER A 526 1.57 -8.96 17.63
C SER A 526 1.49 -10.37 18.26
N TYR A 527 0.62 -11.24 17.76
CA TYR A 527 0.53 -12.63 18.22
C TYR A 527 1.68 -13.45 17.64
N HIS A 528 2.37 -14.23 18.47
CA HIS A 528 3.58 -15.01 18.12
C HIS A 528 4.63 -14.21 17.33
N ALA A 529 4.76 -12.90 17.62
CA ALA A 529 5.67 -11.99 16.92
C ALA A 529 7.13 -12.45 17.01
N LYS A 530 7.54 -12.99 18.17
CA LYS A 530 8.86 -13.58 18.37
C LYS A 530 9.13 -14.73 17.42
N GLN A 531 8.23 -15.71 17.36
CA GLN A 531 8.33 -16.90 16.51
C GLN A 531 8.31 -16.52 15.02
N SER A 532 7.48 -15.53 14.65
CA SER A 532 7.42 -14.98 13.30
C SER A 532 8.76 -14.37 12.88
N ALA A 533 9.35 -13.54 13.75
CA ALA A 533 10.63 -12.87 13.49
C ALA A 533 11.80 -13.86 13.40
N ASP A 534 11.82 -14.89 14.25
CA ASP A 534 12.81 -15.97 14.16
C ASP A 534 12.71 -16.72 12.83
N SER A 535 11.50 -17.00 12.35
CA SER A 535 11.27 -17.73 11.10
C SER A 535 11.68 -16.91 9.87
N ALA A 536 11.42 -15.61 9.85
CA ALA A 536 11.77 -14.72 8.74
C ALA A 536 13.29 -14.56 8.54
N SER A 537 14.09 -14.81 9.58
CA SER A 537 15.56 -14.81 9.49
C SER A 537 16.13 -16.00 8.69
N VAL A 538 15.28 -17.00 8.36
CA VAL A 538 15.63 -18.18 7.57
C VAL A 538 14.93 -18.08 6.21
N SER A 539 15.68 -17.73 5.16
CA SER A 539 15.12 -17.54 3.80
C SER A 539 14.46 -18.82 3.25
N VAL A 540 13.18 -18.75 2.87
CA VAL A 540 12.49 -19.83 2.15
C VAL A 540 13.01 -19.88 0.72
N SER A 541 13.67 -20.99 0.35
CA SER A 541 14.11 -21.21 -1.02
C SER A 541 12.92 -21.70 -1.87
N ILE A 542 12.38 -20.85 -2.75
CA ILE A 542 11.37 -21.27 -3.71
C ILE A 542 12.03 -22.23 -4.71
N GLY A 543 11.62 -23.49 -4.69
CA GLY A 543 12.09 -24.50 -5.63
C GLY A 543 11.76 -24.08 -7.06
N LYS A 544 12.77 -24.01 -7.95
CA LYS A 544 12.56 -23.80 -9.38
C LYS A 544 11.58 -24.86 -9.91
N VAL A 545 10.36 -24.45 -10.25
CA VAL A 545 9.45 -25.28 -11.03
C VAL A 545 10.15 -25.55 -12.36
N ARG A 546 10.57 -26.81 -12.57
CA ARG A 546 11.12 -27.24 -13.86
C ARG A 546 10.01 -27.12 -14.89
N ALA A 547 10.16 -26.21 -15.83
CA ALA A 547 9.41 -26.25 -17.08
C ALA A 547 9.79 -27.54 -17.80
N SER A 548 8.87 -28.50 -17.84
CA SER A 548 8.91 -29.65 -18.75
C SER A 548 8.20 -29.30 -20.04
#